data_AF-A0A367Z9N1-F1
#
_entry.id   AF-A0A367Z9N1-F1
#
_cell.length_a   1.000
_cell.length_b   1.000
_cell.length_c   1.000
_cell.angle_alpha   90.00
_cell.angle_beta   90.00
_cell.angle_gamma   90.00
#
_symmetry.space_group_name_H-M   'P 1'
#
loop_
_entity.id
_entity.type
_entity.pdbx_description
1 polymer ?
#
loop_
_entity_poly.entity_id
_entity_poly.type
_entity_poly.pdbx_seq_one_letter_code
_entity_poly.pdbx_strand_id
1 'polypeptide(L)'
;MKVNIKLLLLIGFGFIVYGLKIVFQDEYFNQRNDMVKYQIQQRGIRDTNVIKAMLTVPRHEFVSKKYISQAYADHPLPIGYGKKLKYSSIWMEL
;
A
#
# COMPACT_ATOMS: atom_id res chain seq x y z
N MET A 1 3.93 32.76 38.84
CA MET A 1 4.01 31.34 38.41
C MET A 1 4.99 31.27 37.24
N LYS A 2 6.21 30.72 37.42
CA LYS A 2 7.23 30.70 36.36
C LYS A 2 7.01 29.46 35.49
N VAL A 3 6.57 29.63 34.25
CA VAL A 3 6.46 28.52 33.30
C VAL A 3 7.87 28.03 32.96
N ASN A 4 8.10 26.73 33.09
CA ASN A 4 9.41 26.13 32.85
C ASN A 4 9.62 25.95 31.34
N ILE A 5 10.56 26.70 30.75
CA ILE A 5 10.83 26.64 29.29
C ILE A 5 11.12 25.20 28.83
N LYS A 6 11.75 24.38 29.69
CA LYS A 6 12.05 22.97 29.41
C LYS A 6 10.77 22.14 29.26
N LEU A 7 9.72 22.48 30.01
CA LEU A 7 8.42 21.80 29.93
C LEU A 7 7.73 22.10 28.59
N LEU A 8 7.78 23.34 28.10
CA LEU A 8 7.26 23.70 26.78
C LEU A 8 8.00 23.00 25.64
N LEU A 9 9.33 22.90 25.75
CA LEU A 9 10.14 22.19 24.74
C LEU A 9 9.85 20.69 24.71
N LEU A 10 9.67 20.05 25.87
CA LEU A 10 9.32 18.63 25.93
C LEU A 10 7.93 18.34 25.36
N ILE A 11 6.96 19.20 25.65
CA ILE A 11 5.60 19.09 25.08
C ILE A 11 5.66 19.29 23.57
N GLY A 12 6.32 20.35 23.10
CA GLY A 12 6.48 20.61 21.67
C GLY A 12 7.20 19.48 20.92
N PHE A 13 8.27 18.93 21.51
CA PHE A 13 8.98 17.78 20.95
C PHE A 13 8.09 16.53 20.89
N GLY A 14 7.28 16.29 21.93
CA GLY A 14 6.29 15.20 21.93
C GLY A 14 5.26 15.32 20.81
N PHE A 15 4.72 16.52 20.57
CA PHE A 15 3.80 16.80 19.46
C PHE A 15 4.47 16.58 18.09
N ILE A 16 5.72 17.02 17.92
CA ILE A 16 6.48 16.82 16.68
C ILE A 16 6.68 15.33 16.42
N VAL A 17 7.15 14.56 17.40
CA VAL A 17 7.37 13.11 17.28
C VAL A 17 6.05 12.38 17.02
N TYR A 18 4.97 12.80 17.67
CA TYR A 18 3.64 12.23 17.47
C TYR A 18 3.10 12.47 16.05
N GLY A 19 3.17 13.72 15.56
CA GLY A 19 2.79 14.06 14.19
C GLY A 19 3.63 13.32 13.15
N LEU A 20 4.93 13.12 13.41
CA LEU A 20 5.82 12.35 12.55
C LEU A 20 5.35 10.88 12.43
N LYS A 21 4.98 10.24 13.55
CA LYS A 21 4.45 8.87 13.53
C LYS A 21 3.18 8.73 12.70
N ILE A 22 2.29 9.72 12.77
CA ILE A 22 1.04 9.73 11.99
C ILE A 22 1.33 9.75 10.49
N VAL A 23 2.30 10.55 10.04
CA VAL A 23 2.63 10.69 8.61
C VAL A 23 3.33 9.44 8.05
N PHE A 24 4.11 8.72 8.86
CA PHE A 24 4.89 7.56 8.40
C PHE A 24 4.20 6.21 8.63
N GLN A 25 2.96 6.18 9.12
CA GLN A 25 2.26 4.93 9.36
C GLN A 25 1.74 4.32 8.04
N ASP A 26 2.45 3.31 7.51
CA ASP A 26 2.01 2.54 6.35
C ASP A 26 0.94 1.52 6.77
N GLU A 27 -0.33 1.93 6.69
CA GLU A 27 -1.49 1.09 7.00
C GLU A 27 -1.56 -0.20 6.15
N TYR A 28 -0.90 -0.21 4.99
CA TYR A 28 -0.95 -1.29 4.02
C TYR A 28 0.24 -2.25 4.09
N PHE A 29 1.14 -2.07 5.07
CA PHE A 29 2.36 -2.87 5.21
C PHE A 29 2.09 -4.38 5.19
N ASN A 30 1.13 -4.86 6.01
CA ASN A 30 0.82 -6.28 6.12
C ASN A 30 0.25 -6.83 4.80
N GLN A 31 -0.74 -6.15 4.21
CA GLN A 31 -1.36 -6.57 2.96
C GLN A 31 -0.35 -6.65 1.80
N ARG A 32 0.59 -5.69 1.74
CA ARG A 32 1.67 -5.69 0.75
C ARG A 32 2.60 -6.87 0.93
N ASN A 33 3.04 -7.13 2.16
CA ASN A 33 3.91 -8.27 2.46
C ASN A 33 3.25 -9.61 2.15
N ASP A 34 1.97 -9.75 2.51
CA ASP A 34 1.19 -10.96 2.25
C ASP A 34 1.02 -11.20 0.74
N MET A 35 0.70 -10.15 -0.03
CA MET A 35 0.62 -10.23 -1.49
C MET A 35 1.95 -10.70 -2.10
N VAL A 36 3.07 -10.14 -1.66
CA VAL A 36 4.39 -10.55 -2.16
C VAL A 36 4.70 -12.00 -1.79
N LYS A 37 4.46 -12.39 -0.54
CA LYS A 37 4.78 -13.73 -0.02
C LYS A 37 3.90 -14.82 -0.65
N TYR A 38 2.59 -14.61 -0.68
CA TYR A 38 1.63 -15.66 -1.02
C TYR A 38 1.22 -15.64 -2.50
N GLN A 39 1.28 -14.49 -3.18
CA GLN A 39 0.84 -14.40 -4.57
C GLN A 39 2.05 -14.31 -5.53
N ILE A 40 2.99 -13.40 -5.27
CA ILE A 40 4.12 -13.14 -6.19
C ILE A 40 5.17 -14.25 -6.11
N GLN A 41 5.68 -14.54 -4.92
CA GLN A 41 6.74 -15.55 -4.75
C GLN A 41 6.26 -16.97 -5.06
N GLN A 42 5.01 -17.30 -4.73
CA GLN A 42 4.42 -18.61 -5.05
C GLN A 42 4.26 -18.84 -6.57
N ARG A 43 4.08 -17.77 -7.36
CA ARG A 43 4.07 -17.83 -8.82
C ARG A 43 5.47 -17.94 -9.45
N GLY A 44 6.50 -18.14 -8.64
CA GLY A 44 7.87 -18.40 -9.09
C GLY A 44 8.74 -17.16 -9.28
N ILE A 45 8.25 -15.97 -8.93
CA ILE A 45 9.05 -14.74 -8.99
C ILE A 45 10.05 -14.75 -7.83
N ARG A 46 11.34 -14.92 -8.14
CA ARG A 46 12.44 -15.06 -7.17
C ARG A 46 13.49 -13.96 -7.27
N ASP A 47 13.44 -13.12 -8.31
CA ASP A 47 14.36 -12.01 -8.47
C ASP A 47 14.23 -11.04 -7.29
N THR A 48 15.32 -10.83 -6.57
CA THR A 48 15.36 -10.02 -5.35
C THR A 48 15.11 -8.54 -5.63
N ASN A 49 15.50 -8.03 -6.79
CA ASN A 49 15.23 -6.65 -7.19
C ASN A 49 13.74 -6.46 -7.47
N VAL A 50 13.10 -7.44 -8.12
CA VAL A 50 11.64 -7.41 -8.35
C VAL A 50 10.87 -7.49 -7.03
N ILE A 51 11.24 -8.40 -6.14
CA ILE A 51 10.62 -8.53 -4.82
C ILE A 51 10.77 -7.22 -4.03
N LYS A 52 11.98 -6.64 -4.00
CA LYS A 52 12.24 -5.37 -3.31
C LYS A 52 11.40 -4.24 -3.90
N ALA A 53 11.29 -4.14 -5.22
CA ALA A 53 10.45 -3.15 -5.88
C ALA A 53 8.97 -3.31 -5.45
N MET A 54 8.44 -4.54 -5.46
CA MET A 54 7.06 -4.83 -5.07
C MET A 54 6.78 -4.54 -3.59
N LEU A 55 7.77 -4.69 -2.71
CA LEU A 55 7.66 -4.36 -1.28
C LEU A 55 7.79 -2.85 -1.01
N THR A 56 8.49 -2.11 -1.86
CA THR A 56 8.77 -0.69 -1.65
C THR A 56 7.73 0.21 -2.30
N VAL A 57 7.25 -0.14 -3.49
CA VAL A 57 6.31 0.70 -4.24
C VAL A 57 4.89 0.56 -3.65
N PRO A 58 4.28 1.65 -3.15
CA PRO A 58 2.96 1.58 -2.52
C PRO A 58 1.86 1.47 -3.58
N ARG A 59 1.49 0.24 -3.97
CA ARG A 59 0.46 -0.01 -5.00
C ARG A 59 -0.86 0.75 -4.76
N HIS A 60 -1.27 0.91 -3.50
CA HIS A 60 -2.48 1.62 -3.10
C HIS A 60 -2.53 3.09 -3.56
N GLU A 61 -1.39 3.78 -3.68
CA GLU A 61 -1.33 5.17 -4.18
C GLU A 61 -1.75 5.29 -5.66
N PHE A 62 -1.74 4.17 -6.39
CA PHE A 62 -2.11 4.10 -7.81
C PHE A 62 -3.53 3.55 -8.02
N VAL A 63 -4.25 3.25 -6.94
CA VAL A 63 -5.60 2.67 -6.98
C VAL A 63 -6.65 3.77 -6.76
N SER A 64 -7.70 3.76 -7.57
CA SER A 64 -8.82 4.69 -7.38
C SER A 64 -9.45 4.50 -5.99
N LYS A 65 -9.82 5.59 -5.32
CA LYS A 65 -10.38 5.59 -3.95
C LYS A 65 -11.49 4.54 -3.73
N LYS A 66 -12.34 4.29 -4.73
CA LYS A 66 -13.42 3.30 -4.67
C LYS A 66 -12.96 1.84 -4.53
N TYR A 67 -11.71 1.53 -4.87
CA TYR A 67 -11.14 0.19 -4.80
C TYR A 67 -9.93 0.11 -3.85
N ILE A 68 -9.67 1.15 -3.05
CA ILE A 68 -8.48 1.22 -2.21
C ILE A 68 -8.41 0.06 -1.20
N SER A 69 -9.56 -0.37 -0.68
CA SER A 69 -9.67 -1.53 0.21
C SER A 69 -9.31 -2.86 -0.46
N GLN A 70 -9.26 -2.89 -1.79
CA GLN A 70 -8.91 -4.05 -2.62
C GLN A 70 -7.53 -3.90 -3.28
N ALA A 71 -6.73 -2.90 -2.88
CA ALA A 71 -5.48 -2.55 -3.57
C ALA A 71 -4.48 -3.72 -3.71
N TYR A 72 -4.51 -4.67 -2.77
CA TYR A 72 -3.64 -5.85 -2.73
C TYR A 72 -4.39 -7.18 -2.86
N ALA A 73 -5.67 -7.14 -3.24
CA ALA A 73 -6.43 -8.34 -3.53
C ALA A 73 -5.91 -9.03 -4.80
N ASP A 74 -6.00 -10.36 -4.86
CA ASP A 74 -5.48 -11.17 -5.98
C ASP A 74 -6.45 -11.18 -7.17
N HIS A 75 -6.82 -10.00 -7.66
CA HIS A 75 -7.63 -9.83 -8.86
C HIS A 75 -7.36 -8.46 -9.51
N PRO A 76 -7.66 -8.31 -10.82
CA PRO A 76 -7.54 -7.02 -11.49
C PRO A 76 -8.53 -6.00 -10.92
N LEU A 77 -8.12 -4.73 -10.89
CA LEU A 77 -8.97 -3.59 -10.53
C LEU A 77 -9.27 -2.73 -11.77
N PRO A 78 -10.48 -2.15 -11.89
CA PRO A 78 -10.80 -1.24 -12.99
C PRO A 78 -9.96 0.06 -12.93
N ILE A 79 -9.27 0.39 -14.02
CA ILE A 79 -8.33 1.52 -14.14
C ILE A 79 -9.00 2.92 -14.33
N GLY A 80 -10.28 3.05 -14.00
CA GLY A 80 -10.99 4.34 -13.93
C GLY A 80 -11.41 4.98 -15.26
N TYR A 81 -10.74 4.68 -16.38
CA TYR A 81 -11.22 5.05 -17.72
C TYR A 81 -12.16 3.97 -18.23
N GLY A 82 -13.30 4.34 -18.82
CA GLY A 82 -14.39 3.44 -19.24
C GLY A 82 -14.06 2.39 -20.33
N LYS A 83 -12.85 1.83 -20.37
CA LYS A 83 -12.53 0.66 -21.17
C LYS A 83 -13.14 -0.58 -20.52
N LYS A 84 -14.28 -1.00 -21.08
CA LYS A 84 -14.69 -2.40 -21.08
C LYS A 84 -13.57 -3.21 -21.74
N LEU A 85 -12.61 -3.71 -20.98
CA LEU A 85 -11.78 -4.81 -21.46
C LEU A 85 -12.63 -6.08 -21.37
N LYS A 86 -13.39 -6.33 -22.44
CA LYS A 86 -14.24 -7.49 -22.64
C LYS A 86 -13.37 -8.61 -23.20
N TYR A 87 -12.67 -9.35 -22.33
CA TYR A 87 -12.03 -10.60 -22.72
C TYR A 87 -12.08 -11.58 -21.55
N SER A 88 -13.09 -12.44 -21.53
CA SER A 88 -13.02 -13.81 -21.00
C SER A 88 -14.31 -14.60 -21.26
N SER A 89 -14.71 -14.75 -22.53
CA SER A 89 -15.77 -15.71 -22.91
C SER A 89 -15.63 -16.25 -24.34
N ILE A 90 -14.42 -16.27 -24.91
CA ILE A 90 -14.17 -16.80 -26.27
C ILE A 90 -13.59 -18.25 -26.23
N TRP A 91 -13.56 -18.91 -25.06
CA TRP A 91 -13.07 -20.30 -24.94
C TRP A 91 -14.18 -21.35 -24.76
N MET A 92 -15.30 -21.22 -25.48
CA MET A 92 -16.34 -22.26 -25.53
C MET A 92 -16.56 -22.87 -26.92
N GLU A 93 -15.64 -22.71 -27.86
CA GLU A 93 -15.70 -23.41 -29.15
C GLU A 93 -14.33 -23.95 -29.55
N LEU A 94 -14.00 -25.14 -29.03
CA LEU A 94 -13.35 -26.26 -29.73
C LEU A 94 -13.70 -27.57 -29.02
#